data_AF-A0A966FAI3-F1
#
_entry.id   AF-A0A966FAI3-F1
#
_cell.length_a   1.000
_cell.length_b   1.000
_cell.length_c   1.000
_cell.angle_alpha   90.00
_cell.angle_beta   90.00
_cell.angle_gamma   90.00
#
_symmetry.space_group_name_H-M   'P 1'
#
loop_
_entity.id
_entity.type
_entity.pdbx_description
1 polymer ?
#
loop_
_entity_poly.entity_id
_entity_poly.type
_entity_poly.pdbx_seq_one_letter_code
_entity_poly.pdbx_strand_id
1 'polypeptide(L)'
;KKQEIAFAQTYFAVQTRKAELIEQRLLDAERVSARKKLSATEHELSEVIFEQVGGSQQDFAVIRSKGDHALFGKSTHAMKSQWKVPDNRPLADFAPTIILKAKDFAAEITIFNARQHQMRTELAVSKEHVTNNAAVRKTLLERGIRPESLPPVEDVKKVERRLVTEDKKAIKKPDALDA
;
A
#
# COMPACT_ATOMS: atom_id res chain seq x y z
N LYS A 1 -45.21 11.82 19.39
CA LYS A 1 -45.10 12.09 17.93
C LYS A 1 -43.86 12.92 17.55
N LYS A 2 -43.73 14.23 17.84
CA LYS A 2 -42.52 15.01 17.46
C LYS A 2 -41.24 14.56 18.19
N GLN A 3 -41.34 14.20 19.48
CA GLN A 3 -40.19 13.73 20.27
C GLN A 3 -39.66 12.37 19.82
N GLU A 4 -40.53 11.40 19.50
CA GLU A 4 -40.11 10.09 18.99
C GLU A 4 -39.41 10.19 17.63
N ILE A 5 -39.88 11.09 16.76
CA ILE A 5 -39.24 11.37 15.46
C ILE A 5 -37.86 12.01 15.68
N ALA A 6 -37.76 13.00 16.57
CA ALA A 6 -36.48 13.63 16.91
C ALA A 6 -35.48 12.65 17.54
N PHE A 7 -35.97 11.74 18.40
CA PHE A 7 -35.16 10.67 18.98
C PHE A 7 -34.66 9.70 17.90
N ALA A 8 -35.54 9.23 17.03
CA ALA A 8 -35.16 8.33 15.93
C ALA A 8 -34.15 8.97 14.97
N GLN A 9 -34.30 10.26 14.65
CA GLN A 9 -33.35 11.02 13.83
C GLN A 9 -31.98 11.14 14.50
N THR A 10 -31.96 11.46 15.80
CA THR A 10 -30.72 11.57 16.57
C THR A 10 -30.01 10.22 16.68
N TYR A 11 -30.77 9.15 16.98
CA TYR A 11 -30.25 7.79 17.04
C TYR A 11 -29.66 7.38 15.69
N PHE A 12 -30.39 7.58 14.60
CA PHE A 12 -29.90 7.26 13.26
C PHE A 12 -28.62 8.03 12.94
N ALA A 13 -28.57 9.35 13.18
CA ALA A 13 -27.37 10.16 12.94
C ALA A 13 -26.15 9.62 13.72
N VAL A 14 -26.33 9.25 14.99
CA VAL A 14 -25.26 8.68 15.81
C VAL A 14 -24.83 7.30 15.30
N GLN A 15 -25.76 6.41 14.95
CA GLN A 15 -25.43 5.07 14.47
C GLN A 15 -24.74 5.10 13.10
N THR A 16 -25.24 5.92 12.17
CA THR A 16 -24.59 6.13 10.87
C THR A 16 -23.18 6.67 11.06
N ARG A 17 -23.00 7.65 11.95
CA ARG A 17 -21.67 8.19 12.23
C ARG A 17 -20.72 7.13 12.81
N LYS A 18 -21.20 6.27 13.70
CA LYS A 18 -20.42 5.15 14.24
C LYS A 18 -20.01 4.17 13.13
N ALA A 19 -20.94 3.83 12.23
CA ALA A 19 -20.67 2.94 11.11
C ALA A 19 -19.59 3.52 10.16
N GLU A 20 -19.70 4.79 9.77
CA GLU A 20 -18.70 5.49 8.95
C GLU A 20 -17.29 5.45 9.57
N LEU A 21 -17.20 5.68 10.88
CA LEU A 21 -15.91 5.64 11.59
C LEU A 21 -15.31 4.24 11.63
N ILE A 22 -16.14 3.21 11.79
CA ILE A 22 -15.70 1.81 11.74
C ILE A 22 -15.21 1.46 10.34
N GLU A 23 -15.95 1.81 9.30
CA GLU A 23 -15.55 1.59 7.91
C GLU A 23 -14.21 2.27 7.61
N GLN A 24 -14.05 3.53 7.98
CA GLN A 24 -12.80 4.25 7.80
C GLN A 24 -11.63 3.58 8.53
N ARG A 25 -11.84 3.10 9.77
CA ARG A 25 -10.79 2.35 10.51
C ARG A 25 -10.42 1.04 9.83
N LEU A 26 -11.39 0.31 9.28
CA LEU A 26 -11.10 -0.93 8.54
C LEU A 26 -10.26 -0.66 7.29
N LEU A 27 -10.59 0.37 6.52
CA LEU A 27 -9.83 0.77 5.33
C LEU A 27 -8.41 1.24 5.69
N ASP A 28 -8.27 2.03 6.75
CA ASP A 28 -6.97 2.48 7.25
C ASP A 28 -6.11 1.30 7.75
N ALA A 29 -6.72 0.34 8.47
CA ALA A 29 -6.04 -0.87 8.94
C ALA A 29 -5.59 -1.76 7.77
N GLU A 30 -6.44 -1.94 6.76
CA GLU A 30 -6.10 -2.68 5.54
C GLU A 30 -4.92 -2.03 4.83
N ARG A 31 -4.89 -0.70 4.71
CA ARG A 31 -3.79 0.01 4.07
C ARG A 31 -2.47 -0.16 4.83
N VAL A 32 -2.50 -0.04 6.16
CA VAL A 32 -1.32 -0.26 7.00
C VAL A 32 -0.82 -1.70 6.85
N SER A 33 -1.72 -2.68 6.84
CA SER A 33 -1.38 -4.08 6.62
C SER A 33 -0.74 -4.32 5.25
N ALA A 34 -1.36 -3.82 4.18
CA ALA A 34 -0.83 -3.93 2.82
C ALA A 34 0.56 -3.29 2.68
N ARG A 35 0.79 -2.15 3.35
CA ARG A 35 2.10 -1.49 3.36
C ARG A 35 3.17 -2.32 4.07
N LYS A 36 2.84 -2.92 5.22
CA LYS A 36 3.74 -3.80 5.97
C LYS A 36 4.08 -5.04 5.15
N LYS A 37 3.08 -5.65 4.52
CA LYS A 37 3.27 -6.80 3.64
C LYS A 37 4.19 -6.46 2.47
N LEU A 38 3.92 -5.39 1.74
CA LEU A 38 4.81 -4.92 0.67
C LEU A 38 6.25 -4.69 1.16
N SER A 39 6.42 -4.13 2.36
CA SER A 39 7.75 -3.94 2.95
C SER A 39 8.49 -5.25 3.20
N ALA A 40 7.79 -6.27 3.68
CA ALA A 40 8.35 -7.61 3.89
C ALA A 40 8.69 -8.28 2.55
N THR A 41 7.79 -8.20 1.57
CA THR A 41 8.02 -8.75 0.22
C THR A 41 9.17 -8.06 -0.51
N GLU A 42 9.27 -6.73 -0.44
CA GLU A 42 10.40 -5.99 -1.02
C GLU A 42 11.73 -6.36 -0.31
N HIS A 43 11.69 -6.65 0.99
CA HIS A 43 12.87 -7.13 1.73
C HIS A 43 13.28 -8.53 1.26
N GLU A 44 12.35 -9.47 1.16
CA GLU A 44 12.60 -10.83 0.67
C GLU A 44 13.12 -10.82 -0.78
N LEU A 45 12.56 -9.98 -1.65
CA LEU A 45 13.07 -9.83 -3.02
C LEU A 45 14.52 -9.34 -3.03
N SER A 46 14.87 -8.40 -2.13
CA SER A 46 16.24 -7.94 -1.99
C SER A 46 17.18 -9.05 -1.51
N GLU A 47 16.73 -9.92 -0.60
CA GLU A 47 17.50 -11.09 -0.14
C GLU A 47 17.72 -12.08 -1.29
N VAL A 48 16.68 -12.39 -2.07
CA VAL A 48 16.80 -13.28 -3.24
C VAL A 48 17.81 -12.74 -4.26
N ILE A 49 17.79 -11.43 -4.53
CA ILE A 49 18.77 -10.80 -5.43
C ILE A 49 20.19 -10.90 -4.85
N PHE A 50 20.35 -10.64 -3.55
CA PHE A 50 21.64 -10.74 -2.88
C PHE A 50 22.19 -12.18 -2.94
N GLU A 51 21.38 -13.17 -2.58
CA GLU A 51 21.77 -14.58 -2.53
C GLU A 51 22.09 -15.18 -3.91
N GLN A 52 21.27 -14.88 -4.93
CA GLN A 52 21.40 -15.51 -6.26
C GLN A 52 22.41 -14.81 -7.17
N VAL A 53 22.66 -13.51 -6.97
CA VAL A 53 23.45 -12.67 -7.87
C VAL A 53 24.70 -12.09 -7.20
N GLY A 54 24.73 -12.01 -5.87
CA GLY A 54 25.76 -11.27 -5.13
C GLY A 54 25.62 -9.76 -5.25
N GLY A 55 24.41 -9.26 -5.55
CA GLY A 55 24.13 -7.83 -5.76
C GLY A 55 24.20 -7.00 -4.48
N SER A 56 24.20 -5.67 -4.63
CA SER A 56 24.17 -4.70 -3.54
C SER A 56 22.77 -4.10 -3.30
N GLN A 57 22.57 -3.40 -2.18
CA GLN A 57 21.32 -2.65 -1.95
C GLN A 57 21.07 -1.56 -3.01
N GLN A 58 22.13 -1.04 -3.64
CA GLN A 58 22.01 -0.03 -4.68
C GLN A 58 21.42 -0.62 -5.98
N ASP A 59 21.75 -1.88 -6.27
CA ASP A 59 21.19 -2.62 -7.41
C ASP A 59 19.69 -2.86 -7.22
N PHE A 60 19.28 -3.21 -6.00
CA PHE A 60 17.86 -3.35 -5.67
C PHE A 60 17.09 -2.02 -5.83
N ALA A 61 17.67 -0.90 -5.44
CA ALA A 61 17.03 0.41 -5.61
C ALA A 61 16.76 0.73 -7.09
N VAL A 62 17.68 0.37 -7.99
CA VAL A 62 17.52 0.51 -9.44
C VAL A 62 16.41 -0.42 -9.97
N ILE A 63 16.41 -1.69 -9.57
CA ILE A 63 15.37 -2.66 -9.96
C ILE A 63 13.98 -2.18 -9.54
N ARG A 64 13.84 -1.75 -8.28
CA ARG A 64 12.58 -1.21 -7.75
C ARG A 64 12.12 0.01 -8.54
N SER A 65 13.04 0.91 -8.92
CA SER A 65 12.67 2.08 -9.72
C SER A 65 12.25 1.72 -11.15
N LYS A 66 12.88 0.71 -11.77
CA LYS A 66 12.43 0.14 -13.05
C LYS A 66 11.04 -0.51 -12.92
N GLY A 67 10.76 -1.19 -11.81
CA GLY A 67 9.43 -1.72 -11.48
C GLY A 67 8.37 -0.61 -11.37
N ASP A 68 8.67 0.47 -10.62
CA ASP A 68 7.80 1.65 -10.55
C ASP A 68 7.57 2.26 -11.94
N HIS A 69 8.61 2.37 -12.78
CA HIS A 69 8.45 2.85 -14.15
C HIS A 69 7.53 1.96 -14.98
N ALA A 70 7.65 0.63 -14.86
CA ALA A 70 6.77 -0.30 -15.55
C ALA A 70 5.32 -0.24 -15.04
N LEU A 71 5.11 0.03 -13.75
CA LEU A 71 3.77 0.12 -13.15
C LEU A 71 3.09 1.47 -13.42
N PHE A 72 3.80 2.58 -13.31
CA PHE A 72 3.26 3.95 -13.40
C PHE A 72 3.50 4.62 -14.76
N GLY A 73 4.38 4.08 -15.60
CA GLY A 73 4.91 4.82 -16.76
C GLY A 73 5.80 6.00 -16.37
N LYS A 74 6.21 6.10 -15.10
CA LYS A 74 6.98 7.20 -14.51
C LYS A 74 7.98 6.65 -13.51
N SER A 75 9.17 7.24 -13.44
CA SER A 75 10.15 6.87 -12.42
C SER A 75 9.62 7.15 -11.01
N THR A 76 10.21 6.49 -10.00
CA THR A 76 9.91 6.75 -8.59
C THR A 76 10.03 8.24 -8.25
N HIS A 77 11.06 8.92 -8.77
CA HIS A 77 11.28 10.35 -8.53
C HIS A 77 10.19 11.23 -9.15
N ALA A 78 9.79 10.94 -10.40
CA ALA A 78 8.71 11.67 -11.06
C ALA A 78 7.37 11.48 -10.33
N MET A 79 7.10 10.27 -9.83
CA MET A 79 5.91 10.02 -8.99
C MET A 79 5.98 10.75 -7.66
N LYS A 80 7.14 10.78 -6.98
CA LYS A 80 7.32 11.56 -5.74
C LYS A 80 7.06 13.04 -5.97
N SER A 81 7.57 13.60 -7.07
CA SER A 81 7.33 15.00 -7.45
C SER A 81 5.84 15.28 -7.66
N GLN A 82 5.16 14.43 -8.43
CA GLN A 82 3.72 14.58 -8.69
C GLN A 82 2.88 14.50 -7.41
N TRP A 83 3.18 13.55 -6.52
CA TRP A 83 2.46 13.36 -5.26
C TRP A 83 2.97 14.24 -4.11
N LYS A 84 3.98 15.09 -4.36
CA LYS A 84 4.62 15.95 -3.36
C LYS A 84 5.11 15.17 -2.13
N VAL A 85 5.66 13.98 -2.39
CA VAL A 85 6.23 13.11 -1.36
C VAL A 85 7.60 13.66 -0.94
N PRO A 86 7.86 13.86 0.37
CA PRO A 86 9.17 14.28 0.83
C PRO A 86 10.29 13.32 0.40
N ASP A 87 11.46 13.83 0.04
CA ASP A 87 12.56 13.01 -0.52
C ASP A 87 13.01 11.89 0.43
N ASN A 88 13.01 12.17 1.73
CA ASN A 88 13.36 11.22 2.79
C ASN A 88 12.28 10.16 3.07
N ARG A 89 11.15 10.18 2.35
CA ARG A 89 10.06 9.22 2.51
C ARG A 89 9.90 8.31 1.30
N PRO A 90 9.60 7.02 1.50
CA PRO A 90 9.21 6.12 0.42
C PRO A 90 7.94 6.58 -0.30
N LEU A 91 7.89 6.40 -1.62
CA LEU A 91 6.67 6.66 -2.42
C LEU A 91 5.48 5.81 -1.92
N ALA A 92 5.74 4.55 -1.55
CA ALA A 92 4.73 3.62 -1.07
C ALA A 92 4.02 4.08 0.22
N ASP A 93 4.63 4.98 1.02
CA ASP A 93 3.99 5.49 2.24
C ASP A 93 2.76 6.37 1.93
N PHE A 94 2.62 6.84 0.69
CA PHE A 94 1.54 7.71 0.21
C PHE A 94 0.69 7.04 -0.87
N ALA A 95 0.93 5.75 -1.16
CA ALA A 95 0.22 5.01 -2.18
C ALA A 95 -1.14 4.51 -1.66
N PRO A 96 -2.22 4.56 -2.46
CA PRO A 96 -3.48 3.90 -2.16
C PRO A 96 -3.32 2.38 -1.99
N THR A 97 -4.21 1.75 -1.23
CA THR A 97 -4.17 0.30 -0.93
C THR A 97 -4.07 -0.58 -2.18
N ILE A 98 -4.79 -0.23 -3.25
CA ILE A 98 -4.75 -0.98 -4.51
C ILE A 98 -3.36 -0.96 -5.16
N ILE A 99 -2.63 0.15 -5.06
CA ILE A 99 -1.26 0.27 -5.58
C ILE A 99 -0.28 -0.52 -4.72
N LEU A 100 -0.46 -0.50 -3.40
CA LEU A 100 0.35 -1.31 -2.49
C LEU A 100 0.22 -2.80 -2.83
N LYS A 101 -1.02 -3.29 -3.00
CA LYS A 101 -1.30 -4.67 -3.37
C LYS A 101 -0.80 -5.02 -4.78
N ALA A 102 -0.91 -4.10 -5.74
CA ALA A 102 -0.39 -4.28 -7.09
C ALA A 102 1.13 -4.46 -7.10
N LYS A 103 1.86 -3.60 -6.37
CA LYS A 103 3.31 -3.71 -6.22
C LYS A 103 3.71 -5.01 -5.50
N ASP A 104 2.99 -5.35 -4.43
CA ASP A 104 3.23 -6.56 -3.64
C ASP A 104 3.09 -7.81 -4.51
N PHE A 105 2.00 -7.90 -5.27
CA PHE A 105 1.77 -9.01 -6.18
C PHE A 105 2.84 -9.12 -7.28
N ALA A 106 3.26 -8.00 -7.87
CA ALA A 106 4.34 -8.02 -8.86
C ALA A 106 5.68 -8.49 -8.25
N ALA A 107 5.97 -8.09 -7.00
CA ALA A 107 7.16 -8.52 -6.28
C ALA A 107 7.11 -10.02 -5.91
N GLU A 108 5.96 -10.52 -5.43
CA GLU A 108 5.74 -11.94 -5.13
C GLU A 108 5.97 -12.83 -6.37
N ILE A 109 5.41 -12.47 -7.53
CA ILE A 109 5.66 -13.21 -8.77
C ILE A 109 7.14 -13.20 -9.13
N THR A 110 7.81 -12.05 -8.94
CA THR A 110 9.25 -11.93 -9.23
C THR A 110 10.07 -12.85 -8.34
N ILE A 111 9.78 -12.90 -7.02
CA ILE A 111 10.44 -13.79 -6.06
C ILE A 111 10.23 -15.25 -6.48
N PHE A 112 8.98 -15.62 -6.76
CA PHE A 112 8.61 -16.98 -7.14
C PHE A 112 9.37 -17.42 -8.41
N ASN A 113 9.34 -16.61 -9.46
CA ASN A 113 10.00 -16.91 -10.74
C ASN A 113 11.53 -16.89 -10.63
N ALA A 114 12.11 -15.97 -9.84
CA ALA A 114 13.56 -15.91 -9.62
C ALA A 114 14.08 -17.18 -8.94
N ARG A 115 13.34 -17.69 -7.94
CA ARG A 115 13.66 -18.96 -7.27
C ARG A 115 13.43 -20.15 -8.20
N GLN A 116 12.26 -20.25 -8.84
CA GLN A 116 11.90 -21.37 -9.70
C GLN A 116 12.86 -21.54 -10.89
N HIS A 117 13.24 -20.44 -11.53
CA HIS A 117 14.13 -20.45 -12.69
C HIS A 117 15.61 -20.25 -12.33
N GLN A 118 15.94 -20.26 -11.03
CA GLN A 118 17.31 -20.09 -10.51
C GLN A 118 18.05 -18.92 -11.18
N MET A 119 17.42 -17.75 -11.25
CA MET A 119 17.98 -16.59 -11.95
C MET A 119 19.29 -16.14 -11.29
N ARG A 120 20.42 -16.18 -12.01
CA ARG A 120 21.76 -15.87 -11.46
C ARG A 120 22.32 -14.50 -11.82
N THR A 121 21.52 -13.64 -12.44
CA THR A 121 21.97 -12.31 -12.88
C THR A 121 20.98 -11.22 -12.49
N GLU A 122 21.49 -10.05 -12.15
CA GLU A 122 20.67 -8.87 -11.80
C GLU A 122 19.77 -8.50 -12.98
N LEU A 123 20.31 -8.56 -14.20
CA LEU A 123 19.57 -8.29 -15.42
C LEU A 123 18.36 -9.22 -15.60
N ALA A 124 18.50 -10.52 -15.29
CA ALA A 124 17.40 -11.46 -15.38
C ALA A 124 16.27 -11.11 -14.40
N VAL A 125 16.61 -10.90 -13.12
CA VAL A 125 15.62 -10.53 -12.09
C VAL A 125 15.00 -9.16 -12.39
N SER A 126 15.79 -8.20 -12.87
CA SER A 126 15.32 -6.88 -13.27
C SER A 126 14.31 -6.95 -14.41
N LYS A 127 14.59 -7.75 -15.45
CA LYS A 127 13.69 -7.97 -16.58
C LYS A 127 12.40 -8.67 -16.16
N GLU A 128 12.50 -9.66 -15.28
CA GLU A 128 11.36 -10.35 -14.69
C GLU A 128 10.48 -9.36 -13.92
N HIS A 129 11.09 -8.56 -13.04
CA HIS A 129 10.38 -7.55 -12.25
C HIS A 129 9.65 -6.52 -13.11
N VAL A 130 10.31 -6.02 -14.17
CA VAL A 130 9.71 -5.09 -15.14
C VAL A 130 8.53 -5.75 -15.87
N THR A 131 8.69 -7.00 -16.31
CA THR A 131 7.64 -7.75 -17.01
C THR A 131 6.41 -7.94 -16.13
N ASN A 132 6.61 -8.33 -14.87
CA ASN A 132 5.52 -8.52 -13.91
C ASN A 132 4.79 -7.22 -13.58
N ASN A 133 5.52 -6.12 -13.37
CA ASN A 133 4.89 -4.82 -13.14
C ASN A 133 4.13 -4.31 -14.37
N ALA A 134 4.64 -4.54 -15.59
CA ALA A 134 3.93 -4.19 -16.82
C ALA A 134 2.66 -5.02 -17.00
N ALA A 135 2.68 -6.31 -16.65
CA ALA A 135 1.49 -7.16 -16.66
C ALA A 135 0.44 -6.68 -15.65
N VAL A 136 0.85 -6.36 -14.42
CA VAL A 136 -0.04 -5.77 -13.41
C VAL A 136 -0.61 -4.44 -13.87
N ARG A 137 0.20 -3.56 -14.46
CA ARG A 137 -0.26 -2.30 -15.07
C ARG A 137 -1.32 -2.55 -16.13
N LYS A 138 -1.10 -3.50 -17.03
CA LYS A 138 -2.06 -3.84 -18.09
C LYS A 138 -3.42 -4.23 -17.50
N THR A 139 -3.43 -5.10 -16.49
CA THR A 139 -4.66 -5.50 -15.78
C THR A 139 -5.38 -4.31 -15.15
N LEU A 140 -4.64 -3.39 -14.51
CA LEU A 140 -5.24 -2.18 -13.93
C LEU A 140 -5.86 -1.29 -15.01
N LEU A 141 -5.16 -1.08 -16.12
CA LEU A 141 -5.65 -0.26 -17.24
C LEU A 141 -6.90 -0.85 -17.90
N GLU A 142 -6.94 -2.17 -18.09
CA GLU A 142 -8.12 -2.89 -18.61
C GLU A 142 -9.36 -2.71 -17.72
N ARG A 143 -9.18 -2.41 -16.43
CA ARG A 143 -10.26 -2.12 -15.48
C ARG A 143 -10.51 -0.63 -15.28
N GLY A 144 -9.92 0.23 -16.12
CA GLY A 144 -10.06 1.68 -16.03
C GLY A 144 -9.28 2.31 -14.89
N ILE A 145 -8.37 1.57 -14.25
CA ILE A 145 -7.55 2.05 -13.13
C ILE A 145 -6.19 2.46 -13.69
N ARG A 146 -5.93 3.77 -13.70
CA ARG A 146 -4.66 4.33 -14.17
C ARG A 146 -3.74 4.64 -12.98
N PRO A 147 -2.68 3.85 -12.72
CA PRO A 147 -1.89 3.96 -11.49
C PRO A 147 -1.32 5.36 -11.22
N GLU A 148 -0.79 6.01 -12.26
CA GLU A 148 -0.18 7.33 -12.20
C GLU A 148 -1.16 8.48 -12.02
N SER A 149 -2.46 8.23 -12.21
CA SER A 149 -3.53 9.23 -12.05
C SER A 149 -4.25 9.12 -10.71
N LEU A 150 -3.97 8.07 -9.92
CA LEU A 150 -4.56 7.96 -8.60
C LEU A 150 -4.00 9.04 -7.67
N PRO A 151 -4.85 9.67 -6.83
CA PRO A 151 -4.40 10.65 -5.86
C PRO A 151 -3.55 9.98 -4.76
N PRO A 152 -2.55 10.70 -4.22
CA PRO A 152 -1.85 10.22 -3.03
C PRO A 152 -2.79 10.23 -1.83
N VAL A 153 -2.52 9.35 -0.87
CA VAL A 153 -3.23 9.30 0.42
C VAL A 153 -2.34 9.85 1.54
N GLU A 154 -2.93 10.04 2.71
CA GLU A 154 -2.20 10.41 3.92
C GLU A 154 -1.03 9.44 4.16
N ASP A 155 0.07 9.97 4.67
CA ASP A 155 1.20 9.18 5.14
C ASP A 155 0.75 8.03 6.05
N VAL A 156 1.01 6.79 5.61
CA VAL A 156 0.66 5.55 6.31
C VAL A 156 1.21 5.47 7.74
N LYS A 157 2.36 6.10 8.05
CA LYS A 157 2.91 6.13 9.41
C LYS A 157 2.06 6.99 10.35
N LYS A 158 1.43 8.05 9.83
CA LYS A 158 0.48 8.86 10.62
C LYS A 158 -0.79 8.06 10.89
N VAL A 159 -1.28 7.35 9.89
CA VAL A 159 -2.45 6.46 10.02
C VAL A 159 -2.19 5.36 11.04
N GLU A 160 -1.06 4.68 10.96
CA GLU A 160 -0.69 3.64 11.93
C GLU A 160 -0.65 4.18 13.36
N ARG A 161 -0.07 5.37 13.59
CA ARG A 161 -0.04 6.01 14.91
C ARG A 161 -1.45 6.35 15.41
N ARG A 162 -2.34 6.80 14.52
CA ARG A 162 -3.74 7.09 14.84
C ARG A 162 -4.47 5.82 15.28
N LEU A 163 -4.35 4.73 14.52
CA LEU A 163 -4.94 3.43 14.87
C LEU A 163 -4.45 2.92 16.23
N VAL A 164 -3.13 2.93 16.48
CA VAL A 164 -2.56 2.51 17.77
C VAL A 164 -3.07 3.36 18.94
N THR A 165 -3.29 4.66 18.72
CA THR A 165 -3.81 5.57 19.74
C THR A 165 -5.29 5.28 20.02
N GLU A 166 -6.08 5.04 18.98
CA GLU A 166 -7.49 4.69 19.09
C GLU A 166 -7.70 3.34 19.78
N ASP A 167 -6.89 2.33 19.46
CA ASP A 167 -6.92 1.02 20.12
C ASP A 167 -6.62 1.15 21.63
N LYS A 168 -5.59 1.94 21.98
CA LYS A 168 -5.27 2.23 23.39
C LYS A 168 -6.40 2.97 24.12
N LYS A 169 -7.13 3.86 23.44
CA LYS A 169 -8.27 4.56 24.03
C LYS A 169 -9.44 3.60 24.26
N ALA A 170 -9.76 2.76 23.27
CA ALA A 170 -10.84 1.77 23.37
C ALA A 170 -10.63 0.79 24.54
N ILE A 171 -9.38 0.37 24.80
CA ILE A 171 -9.04 -0.51 25.92
C ILE A 171 -9.15 0.21 27.28
N LYS A 172 -8.81 1.50 27.35
CA LYS A 172 -8.74 2.27 28.62
C LYS A 172 -10.05 2.93 29.03
N LYS A 173 -10.94 3.22 28.07
CA LYS A 173 -12.25 3.82 28.28
C LYS A 173 -13.22 3.20 27.27
N PRO A 174 -13.80 2.02 27.57
CA PRO A 174 -14.96 1.58 26.80
C PRO A 174 -16.04 2.67 26.93
N ASP A 175 -16.59 3.13 25.80
CA ASP A 175 -17.70 4.06 25.84
C ASP A 175 -18.78 3.45 26.74
N ALA A 176 -19.12 4.14 27.84
CA ALA A 176 -20.25 3.74 28.64
C ALA A 176 -21.48 3.78 27.72
N LEU A 177 -22.23 2.69 27.68
CA LEU A 177 -23.58 2.71 27.13
C LEU A 177 -24.39 3.56 28.11
N ASP A 178 -24.41 4.88 27.88
CA ASP A 178 -25.32 5.77 28.60
C ASP A 178 -26.75 5.28 28.28
N ALA A 179 -27.36 4.66 29.30
CA ALA A 179 -28.72 4.16 29.30
C ALA A 179 -29.72 5.28 29.62
#